data_AF-A0AB34K7K1-F1
#
_entry.id   AF-A0AB34K7K1-F1
#
_cell.length_a   1.000
_cell.length_b   1.000
_cell.length_c   1.000
_cell.angle_alpha   90.00
_cell.angle_beta   90.00
_cell.angle_gamma   90.00
#
_symmetry.space_group_name_H-M   'P 1'
#
loop_
_entity.id
_entity.type
_entity.pdbx_description
1 polymer ?
#
loop_
_entity_poly.entity_id
_entity_poly.type
_entity_poly.pdbx_seq_one_letter_code
_entity_poly.pdbx_strand_id
1 'polypeptide(L)'
;MVCPTPASELLFNSIVLGLLVEGKVPAGSVVDAGANSGEWACMYAEAQPSRPVHAIDPLAFNIKIISRKFQKRFPNLHPRVGGLGDETVTIVPPARPRGGRAASLESHNMGTVWRDEAPAPATAFTMLRLDDLFANETLGFAHLDVEGGELAALRGGARVIRRDRSAVPVLTVELHVHQDPAYTHKLLSFLKSLQYSVLLVEEVCGERYDCRNLLALPEGSRSRFHTSQVLRVAAASERLFAVNSSNILTHAYPIACTPGGTCCHTDANNCCKHRCVSAWMNNATRSSDASNSSSRDPRLFTRLEWLSAKASLTVAFGH
;
A
#
# COMPACT_ATOMS: atom_id res chain seq x y z
N MET A 1 3.75 -23.72 -2.45
CA MET A 1 3.40 -22.74 -1.40
C MET A 1 2.08 -23.12 -0.79
N VAL A 2 2.00 -22.91 0.50
CA VAL A 2 0.89 -23.21 1.39
C VAL A 2 -0.06 -22.03 1.50
N CYS A 3 0.52 -20.84 1.60
CA CYS A 3 -0.20 -19.60 1.61
C CYS A 3 -0.71 -19.34 0.20
N PRO A 4 -1.96 -18.88 0.06
CA PRO A 4 -2.37 -18.31 -1.21
C PRO A 4 -1.47 -17.11 -1.50
N THR A 5 -0.94 -17.02 -2.73
CA THR A 5 -0.39 -15.76 -3.21
C THR A 5 -1.53 -14.73 -3.16
N PRO A 6 -1.33 -13.54 -2.57
CA PRO A 6 -2.37 -12.52 -2.59
C PRO A 6 -2.80 -12.26 -4.04
N ALA A 7 -4.11 -12.20 -4.26
CA ALA A 7 -4.68 -12.14 -5.60
C ALA A 7 -4.56 -10.74 -6.23
N SER A 8 -4.29 -9.72 -5.42
CA SER A 8 -3.95 -8.36 -5.84
C SER A 8 -2.44 -8.15 -5.75
N GLU A 9 -1.97 -7.08 -6.41
CA GLU A 9 -0.60 -6.58 -6.21
C GLU A 9 0.50 -7.59 -6.53
N LEU A 10 0.35 -8.29 -7.66
CA LEU A 10 1.23 -9.38 -8.08
C LEU A 10 2.68 -8.91 -8.27
N LEU A 11 2.89 -7.73 -8.82
CA LEU A 11 4.22 -7.17 -9.02
C LEU A 11 4.87 -6.81 -7.68
N PHE A 12 4.14 -6.10 -6.82
CA PHE A 12 4.60 -5.76 -5.48
C PHE A 12 4.97 -7.02 -4.68
N ASN A 13 4.07 -8.01 -4.65
CA ASN A 13 4.27 -9.27 -3.95
C ASN A 13 5.49 -10.03 -4.47
N SER A 14 5.70 -10.06 -5.79
CA SER A 14 6.87 -10.68 -6.41
C SER A 14 8.17 -9.99 -6.01
N ILE A 15 8.17 -8.65 -5.94
CA ILE A 15 9.34 -7.87 -5.52
C ILE A 15 9.67 -8.15 -4.06
N VAL A 16 8.69 -8.04 -3.15
CA VAL A 16 8.91 -8.23 -1.71
C VAL A 16 9.32 -9.67 -1.41
N LEU A 17 8.63 -10.65 -1.97
CA LEU A 17 8.97 -12.07 -1.80
C LEU A 17 10.38 -12.36 -2.35
N GLY A 18 10.72 -11.80 -3.52
CA GLY A 18 12.07 -11.91 -4.08
C GLY A 18 13.14 -11.34 -3.15
N LEU A 19 12.90 -10.17 -2.56
CA LEU A 19 13.84 -9.56 -1.60
C LEU A 19 14.02 -10.39 -0.33
N LEU A 20 12.96 -11.04 0.16
CA LEU A 20 13.02 -11.94 1.31
C LEU A 20 13.81 -13.22 0.96
N VAL A 21 13.53 -13.85 -0.17
CA VAL A 21 14.19 -15.07 -0.64
C VAL A 21 15.67 -14.83 -0.97
N GLU A 22 16.00 -13.68 -1.57
CA GLU A 22 17.39 -13.29 -1.85
C GLU A 22 18.17 -12.86 -0.59
N GLY A 23 17.54 -12.85 0.60
CA GLY A 23 18.17 -12.41 1.84
C GLY A 23 18.55 -10.93 1.85
N LYS A 24 17.85 -10.08 1.09
CA LYS A 24 18.11 -8.63 0.99
C LYS A 24 17.40 -7.84 2.08
N VAL A 25 16.30 -8.38 2.60
CA VAL A 25 15.66 -7.84 3.80
C VAL A 25 16.55 -8.17 5.01
N PRO A 26 16.92 -7.19 5.85
CA PRO A 26 17.73 -7.44 7.04
C PRO A 26 17.02 -8.39 8.01
N ALA A 27 17.80 -9.03 8.89
CA ALA A 27 17.28 -9.85 9.97
C ALA A 27 16.36 -9.05 10.92
N GLY A 28 15.53 -9.75 11.68
CA GLY A 28 14.57 -9.18 12.62
C GLY A 28 13.13 -9.55 12.31
N SER A 29 12.19 -9.09 13.12
CA SER A 29 10.77 -9.38 12.97
C SER A 29 10.19 -8.66 11.74
N VAL A 30 9.04 -9.16 11.28
CA VAL A 30 8.25 -8.62 10.17
C VAL A 30 6.94 -8.08 10.74
N VAL A 31 6.48 -6.91 10.30
CA VAL A 31 5.12 -6.43 10.58
C VAL A 31 4.33 -6.25 9.29
N ASP A 32 3.09 -6.73 9.33
CA ASP A 32 2.05 -6.51 8.33
C ASP A 32 0.92 -5.74 9.02
N ALA A 33 0.87 -4.42 8.81
CA ALA A 33 -0.11 -3.54 9.40
C ALA A 33 -1.18 -3.21 8.37
N GLY A 34 -2.45 -3.44 8.73
CA GLY A 34 -3.53 -3.54 7.74
C GLY A 34 -3.80 -4.97 7.29
N ALA A 35 -3.46 -5.97 8.13
CA ALA A 35 -3.34 -7.36 7.68
C ALA A 35 -4.60 -7.96 7.03
N ASN A 36 -5.80 -7.40 7.27
CA ASN A 36 -7.05 -7.74 6.59
C ASN A 36 -7.35 -9.25 6.61
N SER A 37 -7.24 -9.94 5.47
CA SER A 37 -7.48 -11.38 5.36
C SER A 37 -6.28 -12.24 5.80
N GLY A 38 -5.13 -11.62 6.03
CA GLY A 38 -3.84 -12.20 6.43
C GLY A 38 -3.06 -12.84 5.30
N GLU A 39 -3.38 -12.57 4.03
CA GLU A 39 -2.70 -13.18 2.89
C GLU A 39 -1.22 -12.78 2.81
N TRP A 40 -0.91 -11.49 3.00
CA TRP A 40 0.47 -10.99 3.10
C TRP A 40 1.19 -11.53 4.33
N ALA A 41 0.61 -11.43 5.52
CA ALA A 41 1.18 -12.03 6.72
C ALA A 41 1.48 -13.53 6.58
N CYS A 42 0.60 -14.30 5.93
CA CYS A 42 0.85 -15.70 5.62
C CYS A 42 2.06 -15.84 4.68
N MET A 43 2.08 -15.11 3.57
CA MET A 43 3.19 -15.12 2.61
C MET A 43 4.53 -14.82 3.30
N TYR A 44 4.58 -13.82 4.18
CA TYR A 44 5.79 -13.48 4.94
C TYR A 44 6.19 -14.61 5.91
N ALA A 45 5.22 -15.21 6.61
CA ALA A 45 5.49 -16.29 7.56
C ALA A 45 5.99 -17.56 6.89
N GLU A 46 5.48 -17.89 5.70
CA GLU A 46 5.97 -19.01 4.87
C GLU A 46 7.35 -18.72 4.28
N ALA A 47 7.59 -17.51 3.78
CA ALA A 47 8.85 -17.14 3.15
C ALA A 47 10.02 -17.05 4.15
N GLN A 48 9.73 -16.77 5.42
CA GLN A 48 10.73 -16.59 6.46
C GLN A 48 10.32 -17.30 7.77
N PRO A 49 10.34 -18.63 7.82
CA PRO A 49 9.83 -19.41 8.95
C PRO A 49 10.59 -19.18 10.27
N SER A 50 11.80 -18.63 10.20
CA SER A 50 12.64 -18.31 11.37
C SER A 50 12.41 -16.91 11.95
N ARG A 51 11.54 -16.09 11.34
CA ARG A 51 11.30 -14.70 11.73
C ARG A 51 9.88 -14.54 12.30
N PRO A 52 9.71 -13.86 13.45
CA PRO A 52 8.38 -13.48 13.92
C PRO A 52 7.67 -12.58 12.90
N VAL A 53 6.40 -12.83 12.65
CA VAL A 53 5.53 -12.03 11.77
C VAL A 53 4.35 -11.52 12.57
N HIS A 54 4.24 -10.22 12.73
CA HIS A 54 3.16 -9.55 13.44
C HIS A 54 2.10 -9.09 12.44
N ALA A 55 0.94 -9.73 12.45
CA ALA A 55 -0.21 -9.33 11.63
C ALA A 55 -1.14 -8.45 12.47
N ILE A 56 -1.20 -7.16 12.14
CA ILE A 56 -1.90 -6.15 12.93
C ILE A 56 -3.07 -5.60 12.14
N ASP A 57 -4.26 -5.68 12.72
CA ASP A 57 -5.48 -5.16 12.12
C ASP A 57 -6.42 -4.63 13.22
N PRO A 58 -7.04 -3.45 13.03
CA PRO A 58 -7.94 -2.87 14.03
C PRO A 58 -9.24 -3.67 14.20
N LEU A 59 -9.65 -4.44 13.19
CA LEU A 59 -10.85 -5.26 13.22
C LEU A 59 -10.56 -6.62 13.84
N ALA A 60 -11.07 -6.85 15.05
CA ALA A 60 -10.95 -8.14 15.73
C ALA A 60 -11.49 -9.34 14.91
N PHE A 61 -12.42 -9.09 13.99
CA PHE A 61 -12.92 -10.09 13.05
C PHE A 61 -11.82 -10.58 12.09
N ASN A 62 -11.02 -9.67 11.53
CA ASN A 62 -9.91 -9.97 10.63
C ASN A 62 -8.87 -10.83 11.37
N ILE A 63 -8.44 -10.38 12.56
CA ILE A 63 -7.52 -11.14 13.41
C ILE A 63 -8.03 -12.56 13.72
N LYS A 64 -9.33 -12.70 14.00
CA LYS A 64 -9.94 -14.01 14.22
C LYS A 64 -9.89 -14.91 12.98
N ILE A 65 -10.05 -14.34 11.78
CA ILE A 65 -9.87 -15.07 10.51
C ILE A 65 -8.42 -15.52 10.37
N ILE A 66 -7.45 -14.62 10.54
CA ILE A 66 -6.02 -14.91 10.41
C ILE A 66 -5.61 -16.02 11.39
N SER A 67 -5.99 -15.91 12.66
CA SER A 67 -5.72 -16.93 13.68
C SER A 67 -6.28 -18.30 13.33
N ARG A 68 -7.52 -18.35 12.81
CA ARG A 68 -8.15 -19.62 12.42
C ARG A 68 -7.53 -20.24 11.18
N LYS A 69 -7.20 -19.41 10.18
CA LYS A 69 -6.74 -19.86 8.86
C LYS A 69 -5.26 -20.24 8.86
N PHE A 70 -4.42 -19.50 9.60
CA PHE A 70 -2.97 -19.56 9.42
C PHE A 70 -2.16 -19.85 10.69
N GLN A 71 -2.55 -19.33 11.86
CA GLN A 71 -1.70 -19.37 13.06
C GLN A 71 -1.35 -20.78 13.54
N LYS A 72 -2.25 -21.77 13.39
CA LYS A 72 -1.94 -23.18 13.74
C LYS A 72 -0.85 -23.79 12.86
N ARG A 73 -0.71 -23.29 11.63
CA ARG A 73 0.24 -23.78 10.64
C ARG A 73 1.58 -23.04 10.67
N PHE A 74 1.53 -21.76 11.04
CA PHE A 74 2.68 -20.88 11.10
C PHE A 74 2.88 -20.40 12.54
N PRO A 75 3.69 -21.11 13.35
CA PRO A 75 3.91 -20.74 14.75
C PRO A 75 4.63 -19.39 14.92
N ASN A 76 5.30 -18.92 13.87
CA ASN A 76 5.93 -17.60 13.81
C ASN A 76 4.96 -16.48 13.41
N LEU A 77 3.68 -16.77 13.12
CA LEU A 77 2.66 -15.77 12.83
C LEU A 77 1.91 -15.37 14.11
N HIS A 78 1.91 -14.08 14.41
CA HIS A 78 1.34 -13.49 15.62
C HIS A 78 0.26 -12.44 15.26
N PRO A 79 -1.00 -12.87 15.07
CA PRO A 79 -2.12 -11.95 14.84
C PRO A 79 -2.45 -11.14 16.08
N ARG A 80 -2.65 -9.82 15.95
CA ARG A 80 -2.98 -8.91 17.06
C ARG A 80 -3.98 -7.84 16.64
N VAL A 81 -4.98 -7.60 17.49
CA VAL A 81 -5.92 -6.49 17.30
C VAL A 81 -5.24 -5.18 17.64
N GLY A 82 -5.23 -4.24 16.71
CA GLY A 82 -4.69 -2.89 16.89
C GLY A 82 -4.49 -2.15 15.58
N GLY A 83 -4.23 -0.84 15.66
CA GLY A 83 -3.74 -0.05 14.54
C GLY A 83 -2.32 0.46 14.82
N LEU A 84 -1.67 1.06 13.82
CA LEU A 84 -0.36 1.69 14.01
C LEU A 84 -0.45 3.21 13.82
N GLY A 85 0.15 3.96 14.74
CA GLY A 85 0.17 5.42 14.73
C GLY A 85 1.38 5.98 15.48
N ASP A 86 1.36 7.29 15.76
CA ASP A 86 2.43 7.99 16.49
C ASP A 86 2.23 8.00 18.01
N GLU A 87 1.05 7.59 18.47
CA GLU A 87 0.69 7.51 19.90
C GLU A 87 0.03 6.17 20.24
N THR A 88 0.21 5.74 21.49
CA THR A 88 -0.48 4.58 22.04
C THR A 88 -1.77 5.04 22.71
N VAL A 89 -2.91 4.84 22.02
CA VAL A 89 -4.22 5.34 22.46
C VAL A 89 -5.33 4.35 22.10
N THR A 90 -6.37 4.28 22.93
CA THR A 90 -7.57 3.50 22.60
C THR A 90 -8.48 4.32 21.70
N ILE A 91 -8.77 3.82 20.51
CA ILE A 91 -9.70 4.42 19.56
C ILE A 91 -11.03 3.68 19.63
N VAL A 92 -12.11 4.46 19.75
CA VAL A 92 -13.48 3.97 19.59
C VAL A 92 -13.97 4.51 18.24
N PRO A 93 -14.01 3.70 17.18
CA PRO A 93 -14.48 4.19 15.89
C PRO A 93 -15.97 4.58 15.99
N PRO A 94 -16.47 5.48 15.13
CA PRO A 94 -17.90 5.74 15.06
C PRO A 94 -18.64 4.45 14.68
N ALA A 95 -19.82 4.23 15.25
CA ALA A 95 -20.63 3.07 14.97
C ALA A 95 -20.97 3.02 13.47
N ARG A 96 -20.70 1.88 12.82
CA ARG A 96 -20.89 1.74 11.37
C ARG A 96 -22.24 1.09 11.07
N PRO A 97 -22.93 1.53 9.99
CA PRO A 97 -23.99 0.73 9.39
C PRO A 97 -23.44 -0.67 9.05
N ARG A 98 -24.24 -1.72 9.24
CA ARG A 98 -23.80 -3.10 8.94
C ARG A 98 -23.32 -3.20 7.48
N GLY A 99 -22.09 -3.66 7.29
CA GLY A 99 -21.51 -3.97 5.96
C GLY A 99 -20.21 -3.24 5.59
N GLY A 100 -19.81 -2.18 6.32
CA GLY A 100 -18.56 -1.45 6.05
C GLY A 100 -17.30 -2.17 6.53
N ARG A 101 -16.42 -2.61 5.61
CA ARG A 101 -15.29 -3.51 5.90
C ARG A 101 -13.93 -2.88 6.24
N ALA A 102 -13.74 -1.56 6.21
CA ALA A 102 -12.39 -0.96 6.36
C ALA A 102 -12.33 0.12 7.43
N ALA A 103 -11.66 -0.10 8.58
CA ALA A 103 -11.48 0.92 9.63
C ALA A 103 -10.45 1.99 9.20
N SER A 104 -10.79 2.80 8.20
CA SER A 104 -9.92 3.90 7.74
C SER A 104 -9.85 5.03 8.77
N LEU A 105 -8.64 5.50 9.06
CA LEU A 105 -8.38 6.68 9.89
C LEU A 105 -8.82 7.98 9.17
N GLU A 106 -8.85 7.99 7.84
CA GLU A 106 -9.36 9.13 7.05
C GLU A 106 -10.86 9.39 7.26
N SER A 107 -11.62 8.39 7.75
CA SER A 107 -13.06 8.56 8.05
C SER A 107 -13.37 9.53 9.20
N HIS A 108 -12.37 10.02 9.94
CA HIS A 108 -12.60 10.98 11.03
C HIS A 108 -12.97 12.39 10.54
N ASN A 109 -12.92 12.68 9.23
CA ASN A 109 -13.27 14.00 8.68
C ASN A 109 -14.31 14.03 7.54
N MET A 110 -14.99 12.93 7.21
CA MET A 110 -15.98 12.95 6.12
C MET A 110 -17.33 12.35 6.53
N GLY A 111 -18.31 13.23 6.72
CA GLY A 111 -19.71 12.87 6.85
C GLY A 111 -20.23 12.31 5.53
N THR A 112 -20.49 11.01 5.47
CA THR A 112 -21.31 10.42 4.42
C THR A 112 -22.50 9.70 5.05
N VAL A 113 -23.68 10.20 4.70
CA VAL A 113 -25.00 9.68 5.06
C VAL A 113 -25.20 8.33 4.36
N TRP A 114 -25.42 7.26 5.12
CA TRP A 114 -25.88 5.96 4.61
C TRP A 114 -27.07 5.47 5.44
N ARG A 115 -28.02 4.82 4.75
CA ARG A 115 -29.41 4.48 5.15
C ARG A 115 -29.61 3.88 6.54
N ASP A 116 -30.82 4.15 7.06
CA ASP A 116 -31.43 3.79 8.35
C ASP A 116 -31.44 2.29 8.71
N GLU A 117 -30.29 1.72 9.05
CA GLU A 117 -30.22 0.48 9.83
C GLU A 117 -29.35 0.66 11.08
N ALA A 118 -29.78 0.05 12.19
CA ALA A 118 -29.11 0.19 13.49
C ALA A 118 -27.61 -0.19 13.39
N PRO A 119 -26.69 0.70 13.81
CA PRO A 119 -25.26 0.47 13.69
C PRO A 119 -24.81 -0.77 14.48
N ALA A 120 -23.86 -1.54 13.94
CA ALA A 120 -23.13 -2.50 14.77
C ALA A 120 -22.25 -1.75 15.78
N PRO A 121 -22.15 -2.21 17.05
CA PRO A 121 -21.31 -1.52 18.03
C PRO A 121 -19.87 -1.51 17.55
N ALA A 122 -19.28 -0.31 17.51
CA ALA A 122 -17.88 -0.13 17.19
C ALA A 122 -17.02 -0.79 18.28
N THR A 123 -16.25 -1.81 17.91
CA THR A 123 -15.28 -2.42 18.83
C THR A 123 -14.10 -1.48 18.96
N ALA A 124 -13.84 -1.03 20.19
CA ALA A 124 -12.65 -0.24 20.49
C ALA A 124 -11.38 -1.06 20.22
N PHE A 125 -10.32 -0.41 19.76
CA PHE A 125 -9.02 -1.02 19.55
C PHE A 125 -7.90 -0.07 19.98
N THR A 126 -6.71 -0.60 20.23
CA THR A 126 -5.54 0.20 20.61
C THR A 126 -4.74 0.55 19.36
N MET A 127 -4.51 1.85 19.14
CA MET A 127 -3.43 2.34 18.27
C MET A 127 -2.12 2.12 19.00
N LEU A 128 -1.14 1.55 18.32
CA LEU A 128 0.17 1.19 18.85
C LEU A 128 1.24 1.97 18.10
N ARG A 129 2.35 2.22 18.79
CA ARG A 129 3.57 2.70 18.17
C ARG A 129 4.47 1.53 17.76
N LEU A 130 5.07 1.62 16.58
CA LEU A 130 6.12 0.67 16.18
C LEU A 130 7.30 0.66 17.17
N ASP A 131 7.68 1.82 17.72
CA ASP A 131 8.73 1.93 18.73
C ASP A 131 8.43 1.07 19.98
N ASP A 132 7.16 1.02 20.40
CA ASP A 132 6.75 0.29 21.60
C ASP A 132 6.59 -1.20 21.30
N LEU A 133 6.04 -1.53 20.12
CA LEU A 133 5.89 -2.91 19.66
C LEU A 133 7.24 -3.63 19.51
N PHE A 134 8.25 -2.91 19.00
CA PHE A 134 9.59 -3.44 18.75
C PHE A 134 10.63 -2.92 19.76
N ALA A 135 10.20 -2.60 20.98
CA ALA A 135 11.09 -2.14 22.04
C ALA A 135 12.20 -3.16 22.36
N ASN A 136 11.85 -4.46 22.32
CA ASN A 136 12.73 -5.58 22.68
C ASN A 136 13.10 -6.49 21.50
N GLU A 137 12.77 -6.09 20.27
CA GLU A 137 13.01 -6.87 19.05
C GLU A 137 13.53 -5.96 17.94
N THR A 138 14.35 -6.48 17.04
CA THR A 138 14.80 -5.75 15.84
C THR A 138 13.75 -5.83 14.76
N LEU A 139 13.43 -4.71 14.11
CA LEU A 139 12.50 -4.69 12.98
C LEU A 139 13.29 -4.85 11.68
N GLY A 140 12.97 -5.86 10.87
CA GLY A 140 13.64 -6.07 9.58
C GLY A 140 12.80 -5.72 8.37
N PHE A 141 11.48 -5.87 8.45
CA PHE A 141 10.54 -5.49 7.38
C PHE A 141 9.23 -4.97 7.95
N ALA A 142 8.71 -3.90 7.36
CA ALA A 142 7.38 -3.38 7.67
C ALA A 142 6.58 -3.13 6.40
N HIS A 143 5.47 -3.83 6.26
CA HIS A 143 4.41 -3.51 5.31
C HIS A 143 3.32 -2.69 6.02
N LEU A 144 3.11 -1.47 5.57
CA LEU A 144 2.21 -0.49 6.18
C LEU A 144 1.11 -0.11 5.19
N ASP A 145 0.00 -0.84 5.27
CA ASP A 145 -1.28 -0.49 4.64
C ASP A 145 -2.25 -0.05 5.76
N VAL A 146 -2.12 1.22 6.17
CA VAL A 146 -2.88 1.76 7.32
C VAL A 146 -3.87 2.83 6.90
N GLU A 147 -4.32 2.77 5.65
CA GLU A 147 -5.45 3.53 5.11
C GLU A 147 -5.34 5.05 5.36
N GLY A 148 -4.18 5.63 5.02
CA GLY A 148 -3.85 7.05 5.20
C GLY A 148 -3.10 7.38 6.49
N GLY A 149 -2.81 6.38 7.33
CA GLY A 149 -2.08 6.50 8.58
C GLY A 149 -0.56 6.35 8.48
N GLU A 150 0.00 6.22 7.27
CA GLU A 150 1.37 5.74 7.04
C GLU A 150 2.40 6.67 7.67
N LEU A 151 2.21 7.99 7.53
CA LEU A 151 3.10 8.98 8.13
C LEU A 151 3.06 8.91 9.66
N ALA A 152 1.89 8.71 10.26
CA ALA A 152 1.75 8.57 11.71
C ALA A 152 2.41 7.28 12.21
N ALA A 153 2.18 6.15 11.55
CA ALA A 153 2.82 4.88 11.86
C ALA A 153 4.37 4.98 11.78
N LEU A 154 4.89 5.62 10.73
CA LEU A 154 6.33 5.86 10.56
C LEU A 154 6.90 6.78 11.65
N ARG A 155 6.16 7.82 12.06
CA ARG A 155 6.54 8.68 13.20
C ARG A 155 6.58 7.91 14.50
N GLY A 156 5.61 7.04 14.72
CA GLY A 156 5.57 6.12 15.86
C GLY A 156 6.66 5.06 15.86
N GLY A 157 7.36 4.84 14.74
CA GLY A 157 8.49 3.92 14.59
C GLY A 157 9.85 4.60 14.41
N ALA A 158 9.92 5.92 14.53
CA ALA A 158 11.11 6.65 14.16
C ALA A 158 12.31 6.38 15.08
N ARG A 159 12.10 5.89 16.32
CA ARG A 159 13.21 5.45 17.18
C ARG A 159 13.69 4.07 16.78
N VAL A 160 12.80 3.09 16.58
CA VAL A 160 13.20 1.72 16.21
C VAL A 160 13.92 1.71 14.86
N ILE A 161 13.41 2.44 13.87
CA ILE A 161 14.04 2.58 12.55
C ILE A 161 15.46 3.15 12.67
N ARG A 162 15.67 4.16 13.54
CA ARG A 162 16.99 4.79 13.74
C ARG A 162 17.92 4.00 14.66
N ARG A 163 17.38 3.21 15.59
CA ARG A 163 18.13 2.38 16.53
C ARG A 163 18.87 1.28 15.79
N ASP A 164 18.19 0.63 14.84
CA ASP A 164 18.68 -0.55 14.14
C ASP A 164 19.64 -0.19 13.00
N ARG A 165 20.62 0.71 13.23
CA ARG A 165 21.50 1.28 12.17
C ARG A 165 22.25 0.25 11.32
N SER A 166 22.57 -0.92 11.87
CA SER A 166 23.22 -2.04 11.15
C SER A 166 22.23 -2.94 10.40
N ALA A 167 20.94 -2.84 10.72
CA ALA A 167 19.86 -3.67 10.22
C ALA A 167 18.61 -2.83 9.88
N VAL A 168 18.82 -1.63 9.31
CA VAL A 168 17.73 -0.66 9.06
C VAL A 168 16.64 -1.33 8.23
N PRO A 169 15.37 -1.36 8.68
CA PRO A 169 14.33 -2.15 8.07
C PRO A 169 14.05 -1.73 6.63
N VAL A 170 13.63 -2.67 5.80
CA VAL A 170 12.95 -2.35 4.53
C VAL A 170 11.51 -1.99 4.85
N LEU A 171 10.99 -0.93 4.25
CA LEU A 171 9.62 -0.46 4.50
C LEU A 171 8.83 -0.47 3.20
N THR A 172 7.55 -0.78 3.28
CA THR A 172 6.60 -0.55 2.20
C THR A 172 5.39 0.20 2.74
N VAL A 173 4.88 1.14 1.95
CA VAL A 173 3.68 1.91 2.28
C VAL A 173 2.75 1.94 1.08
N GLU A 174 1.44 1.90 1.32
CA GLU A 174 0.43 2.25 0.32
C GLU A 174 0.14 3.74 0.35
N LEU A 175 0.00 4.34 -0.83
CA LEU A 175 -0.22 5.79 -0.94
C LEU A 175 -1.14 6.12 -2.11
N HIS A 176 -2.18 6.90 -1.83
CA HIS A 176 -2.96 7.62 -2.83
C HIS A 176 -2.22 8.89 -3.25
N VAL A 177 -1.44 8.80 -4.34
CA VAL A 177 -0.41 9.78 -4.69
C VAL A 177 -0.96 11.19 -4.93
N HIS A 178 -2.09 11.32 -5.63
CA HIS A 178 -2.72 12.58 -6.01
C HIS A 178 -3.91 12.99 -5.14
N GLN A 179 -4.45 12.11 -4.30
CA GLN A 179 -5.56 12.45 -3.39
C GLN A 179 -5.22 13.61 -2.44
N ASP A 180 -4.02 13.56 -1.83
CA ASP A 180 -3.46 14.66 -1.06
C ASP A 180 -1.97 14.82 -1.39
N PRO A 181 -1.63 15.66 -2.39
CA PRO A 181 -0.24 15.90 -2.78
C PRO A 181 0.62 16.47 -1.63
N ALA A 182 0.01 17.23 -0.72
CA ALA A 182 0.72 17.79 0.42
C ALA A 182 1.09 16.68 1.43
N TYR A 183 0.18 15.73 1.68
CA TYR A 183 0.49 14.53 2.46
C TYR A 183 1.57 13.68 1.79
N THR A 184 1.44 13.41 0.49
CA THR A 184 2.45 12.70 -0.32
C THR A 184 3.84 13.32 -0.15
N HIS A 185 3.96 14.65 -0.27
CA HIS A 185 5.24 15.34 -0.07
C HIS A 185 5.76 15.22 1.37
N LYS A 186 4.89 15.33 2.39
CA LYS A 186 5.27 15.16 3.80
C LYS A 186 5.78 13.76 4.08
N LEU A 187 5.11 12.73 3.57
CA LEU A 187 5.49 11.33 3.71
C LEU A 187 6.87 11.06 3.11
N LEU A 188 7.10 11.47 1.87
CA LEU A 188 8.40 11.29 1.20
C LEU A 188 9.52 12.09 1.85
N SER A 189 9.24 13.31 2.32
CA SER A 189 10.21 14.12 3.06
C SER A 189 10.58 13.47 4.38
N PHE A 190 9.61 12.84 5.06
CA PHE A 190 9.86 12.11 6.29
C PHE A 190 10.72 10.87 6.05
N LEU A 191 10.39 10.04 5.04
CA LEU A 191 11.22 8.90 4.64
C LEU A 191 12.65 9.33 4.27
N LYS A 192 12.80 10.45 3.55
CA LYS A 192 14.12 11.01 3.24
C LYS A 192 14.89 11.44 4.49
N SER A 193 14.21 12.01 5.48
CA SER A 193 14.81 12.37 6.78
C SER A 193 15.30 11.16 7.58
N LEU A 194 14.72 9.98 7.31
CA LEU A 194 15.15 8.68 7.84
C LEU A 194 16.23 8.01 6.97
N GLN A 195 16.76 8.70 5.97
CA GLN A 195 17.79 8.20 5.04
C GLN A 195 17.32 7.02 4.19
N TYR A 196 16.08 7.07 3.70
CA TYR A 196 15.57 6.12 2.73
C TYR A 196 15.60 6.69 1.31
N SER A 197 15.90 5.82 0.34
CA SER A 197 15.58 6.02 -1.07
C SER A 197 14.27 5.29 -1.37
N VAL A 198 13.35 5.95 -2.07
CA VAL A 198 12.00 5.42 -2.31
C VAL A 198 11.86 5.02 -3.77
N LEU A 199 11.29 3.84 -3.98
CA LEU A 199 10.95 3.29 -5.28
C LEU A 199 9.43 3.13 -5.35
N LEU A 200 8.80 3.59 -6.43
CA LEU A 200 7.39 3.37 -6.73
C LEU A 200 7.24 2.09 -7.55
N VAL A 201 6.36 1.20 -7.11
CA VAL A 201 5.99 -0.02 -7.86
C VAL A 201 4.90 0.36 -8.86
N GLU A 202 5.12 0.05 -10.14
CA GLU A 202 4.20 0.38 -11.22
C GLU A 202 3.04 -0.62 -11.30
N GLU A 203 2.19 -0.56 -10.29
CA GLU A 203 0.99 -1.38 -10.12
C GLU A 203 0.00 -0.63 -9.23
N VAL A 204 -1.30 -0.80 -9.51
CA VAL A 204 -2.36 -0.23 -8.67
C VAL A 204 -2.53 -1.09 -7.41
N CYS A 205 -2.46 -0.47 -6.23
CA CYS A 205 -2.91 -1.10 -4.97
C CYS A 205 -4.40 -0.84 -4.71
N GLY A 206 -5.05 -1.72 -3.96
CA GLY A 206 -6.45 -1.55 -3.57
C GLY A 206 -7.44 -1.24 -4.72
N GLU A 207 -8.43 -0.39 -4.43
CA GLU A 207 -9.54 -0.08 -5.37
C GLU A 207 -9.37 1.22 -6.17
N ARG A 208 -8.45 2.09 -5.74
CA ARG A 208 -8.23 3.41 -6.37
C ARG A 208 -7.03 3.34 -7.30
N TYR A 209 -7.19 3.78 -8.55
CA TYR A 209 -6.09 3.81 -9.53
C TYR A 209 -4.91 4.69 -9.15
N ASP A 210 -5.14 5.61 -8.22
CA ASP A 210 -4.12 6.51 -7.70
C ASP A 210 -3.28 5.87 -6.58
N CYS A 211 -3.72 4.72 -6.06
CA CYS A 211 -2.98 3.99 -5.06
C CYS A 211 -1.71 3.39 -5.68
N ARG A 212 -0.59 3.56 -5.00
CA ARG A 212 0.70 2.92 -5.31
C ARG A 212 1.34 2.34 -4.07
N ASN A 213 1.95 1.17 -4.25
CA ASN A 213 2.95 0.64 -3.33
C ASN A 213 4.27 1.39 -3.51
N LEU A 214 4.80 1.94 -2.41
CA LEU A 214 6.15 2.49 -2.35
C LEU A 214 7.04 1.55 -1.56
N LEU A 215 8.20 1.21 -2.13
CA LEU A 215 9.26 0.45 -1.49
C LEU A 215 10.37 1.41 -1.05
N ALA A 216 10.54 1.58 0.25
CA ALA A 216 11.60 2.40 0.82
C ALA A 216 12.78 1.53 1.24
N LEU A 217 13.93 1.78 0.62
CA LEU A 217 15.19 1.08 0.87
C LEU A 217 16.17 2.00 1.63
N PRO A 218 16.83 1.52 2.70
CA PRO A 218 17.77 2.34 3.46
C PRO A 218 19.03 2.67 2.65
N GLU A 219 19.39 3.95 2.59
CA GLU A 219 20.50 4.47 1.78
C GLU A 219 21.85 3.89 2.19
N GLY A 220 22.05 3.65 3.50
CA GLY A 220 23.25 3.02 4.03
C GLY A 220 23.45 1.56 3.60
N SER A 221 22.43 0.90 3.07
CA SER A 221 22.49 -0.50 2.59
C SER A 221 22.39 -0.63 1.07
N ARG A 222 22.65 0.44 0.29
CA ARG A 222 22.57 0.41 -1.18
C ARG A 222 23.33 -0.74 -1.85
N SER A 223 24.52 -1.08 -1.36
CA SER A 223 25.33 -2.19 -1.88
C SER A 223 24.61 -3.55 -1.76
N ARG A 224 23.81 -3.75 -0.70
CA ARG A 224 23.00 -4.95 -0.50
C ARG A 224 21.97 -5.10 -1.63
N PHE A 225 21.29 -4.01 -1.98
CA PHE A 225 20.21 -4.01 -2.97
C PHE A 225 20.71 -3.98 -4.41
N HIS A 226 21.90 -3.42 -4.69
CA HIS A 226 22.48 -3.40 -6.04
C HIS A 226 22.70 -4.82 -6.62
N THR A 227 22.88 -5.82 -5.76
CA THR A 227 23.07 -7.22 -6.14
C THR A 227 21.76 -8.02 -6.17
N SER A 228 20.61 -7.36 -6.00
CA SER A 228 19.30 -8.00 -6.07
C SER A 228 18.89 -8.23 -7.52
N GLN A 229 18.56 -9.47 -7.88
CA GLN A 229 18.10 -9.78 -9.24
C GLN A 229 16.65 -9.31 -9.42
N VAL A 230 15.81 -9.48 -8.40
CA VAL A 230 14.42 -9.04 -8.45
C VAL A 230 14.30 -7.54 -8.70
N LEU A 231 15.12 -6.71 -8.02
CA LEU A 231 15.11 -5.26 -8.26
C LEU A 231 15.65 -4.91 -9.66
N ARG A 232 16.68 -5.61 -10.14
CA ARG A 232 17.23 -5.38 -11.48
C ARG A 232 16.22 -5.71 -12.56
N VAL A 233 15.52 -6.83 -12.46
CA VAL A 233 14.49 -7.24 -13.42
C VAL A 233 13.30 -6.29 -13.37
N ALA A 234 12.82 -5.93 -12.17
CA ALA A 234 11.72 -4.96 -12.02
C ALA A 234 12.09 -3.59 -12.61
N ALA A 235 13.30 -3.08 -12.35
CA ALA A 235 13.76 -1.83 -12.92
C ALA A 235 13.93 -1.91 -14.46
N ALA A 236 14.56 -2.97 -14.97
CA ALA A 236 14.79 -3.17 -16.40
C ALA A 236 13.50 -3.37 -17.21
N SER A 237 12.43 -3.84 -16.56
CA SER A 237 11.09 -3.97 -17.14
C SER A 237 10.22 -2.73 -16.95
N GLU A 238 10.80 -1.63 -16.47
CA GLU A 238 10.12 -0.37 -16.19
C GLU A 238 8.94 -0.52 -15.22
N ARG A 239 9.12 -1.41 -14.23
CA ARG A 239 8.13 -1.71 -13.18
C ARG A 239 8.45 -1.11 -11.83
N LEU A 240 9.59 -0.44 -11.72
CA LEU A 240 10.08 0.14 -10.49
C LEU A 240 10.79 1.46 -10.77
N PHE A 241 10.27 2.56 -10.22
CA PHE A 241 10.77 3.91 -10.50
C PHE A 241 11.31 4.58 -9.25
N ALA A 242 12.49 5.20 -9.33
CA ALA A 242 12.97 6.03 -8.24
C ALA A 242 12.14 7.32 -8.12
N VAL A 243 11.56 7.55 -6.94
CA VAL A 243 10.69 8.71 -6.69
C VAL A 243 11.12 9.50 -5.46
N ASN A 244 10.77 10.78 -5.48
CA ASN A 244 10.92 11.72 -4.39
C ASN A 244 9.77 12.76 -4.46
N SER A 245 9.75 13.72 -3.53
CA SER A 245 8.70 14.74 -3.46
C SER A 245 8.59 15.61 -4.71
N SER A 246 9.64 15.75 -5.52
CA SER A 246 9.61 16.58 -6.74
C SER A 246 9.07 15.86 -7.98
N ASN A 247 9.10 14.51 -8.01
CA ASN A 247 8.75 13.77 -9.22
C ASN A 247 7.63 12.74 -9.05
N ILE A 248 7.23 12.35 -7.82
CA ILE A 248 6.27 11.25 -7.63
C ILE A 248 4.93 11.46 -8.36
N LEU A 249 4.44 12.70 -8.40
CA LEU A 249 3.20 13.08 -9.08
C LEU A 249 3.28 12.92 -10.61
N THR A 250 4.48 12.77 -11.17
CA THR A 250 4.69 12.52 -12.60
C THR A 250 4.84 11.03 -12.94
N HIS A 251 5.00 10.19 -11.91
CA HIS A 251 5.22 8.75 -12.04
C HIS A 251 3.96 7.94 -11.75
N ALA A 252 3.18 8.31 -10.73
CA ALA A 252 1.81 7.78 -10.60
C ALA A 252 0.93 8.31 -11.73
N TYR A 253 -0.10 7.58 -12.14
CA TYR A 253 -0.95 7.92 -13.31
C TYR A 253 -1.34 9.40 -13.31
N PRO A 254 -0.75 10.22 -14.21
CA PRO A 254 -0.87 11.65 -14.06
C PRO A 254 -2.15 12.18 -14.70
N ILE A 255 -2.77 13.13 -13.99
CA ILE A 255 -3.47 14.34 -14.48
C ILE A 255 -4.97 14.25 -14.81
N ALA A 256 -5.53 13.12 -15.24
CA ALA A 256 -6.95 13.09 -15.61
C ALA A 256 -7.90 12.82 -14.42
N CYS A 257 -7.37 12.26 -13.34
CA CYS A 257 -8.13 11.86 -12.17
C CYS A 257 -8.01 12.84 -11.02
N THR A 258 -8.25 14.10 -11.33
CA THR A 258 -8.62 15.11 -10.33
C THR A 258 -10.14 15.30 -10.38
N PRO A 259 -10.80 15.70 -9.29
CA PRO A 259 -12.21 16.09 -9.36
C PRO A 259 -12.40 17.18 -10.42
N GLY A 260 -13.31 16.96 -11.38
CA GLY A 260 -13.50 17.84 -12.54
C GLY A 260 -12.50 17.65 -13.70
N GLY A 261 -11.58 16.69 -13.58
CA GLY A 261 -10.65 16.28 -14.63
C GLY A 261 -11.30 15.38 -15.68
N THR A 262 -10.56 15.07 -16.75
CA THR A 262 -11.09 14.30 -17.90
C THR A 262 -11.51 12.87 -17.55
N CYS A 263 -10.91 12.24 -16.54
CA CYS A 263 -11.30 10.90 -16.07
C CYS A 263 -12.47 10.95 -15.07
N CYS A 264 -12.82 12.14 -14.56
CA CYS A 264 -13.59 12.30 -13.33
C CYS A 264 -14.48 13.54 -13.41
N HIS A 265 -15.62 13.40 -14.11
CA HIS A 265 -16.64 14.45 -14.22
C HIS A 265 -17.53 14.58 -12.98
N THR A 266 -17.39 13.68 -12.00
CA THR A 266 -18.21 13.62 -10.79
C THR A 266 -17.49 14.24 -9.59
N ASP A 267 -18.18 14.23 -8.44
CA ASP A 267 -17.66 14.68 -7.15
C ASP A 267 -16.35 13.99 -6.73
N ALA A 268 -15.60 14.66 -5.83
CA ALA A 268 -14.29 14.20 -5.38
C ALA A 268 -14.29 12.79 -4.76
N ASN A 269 -15.41 12.38 -4.17
CA ASN A 269 -15.56 11.10 -3.48
C ASN A 269 -15.58 9.88 -4.40
N ASN A 270 -15.86 10.07 -5.69
CA ASN A 270 -15.88 9.00 -6.68
C ASN A 270 -14.73 9.06 -7.67
N CYS A 271 -13.87 10.06 -7.51
CA CYS A 271 -12.71 10.24 -8.36
C CYS A 271 -11.71 9.10 -8.23
N CYS A 272 -11.03 8.77 -9.33
CA CYS A 272 -9.97 7.73 -9.40
C CYS A 272 -10.40 6.30 -9.04
N LYS A 273 -11.68 6.02 -8.76
CA LYS A 273 -12.15 4.67 -8.48
C LYS A 273 -12.08 3.79 -9.71
N HIS A 274 -11.93 2.47 -9.49
CA HIS A 274 -11.84 1.47 -10.57
C HIS A 274 -12.86 1.72 -11.71
N ARG A 275 -14.15 1.84 -11.35
CA ARG A 275 -15.23 2.04 -12.32
C ARG A 275 -15.10 3.30 -13.18
N CYS A 276 -14.61 4.40 -12.61
CA CYS A 276 -14.60 5.71 -13.27
C CYS A 276 -13.50 5.76 -14.32
N VAL A 277 -12.29 5.32 -13.97
CA VAL A 277 -11.17 5.32 -14.90
C VAL A 277 -11.37 4.24 -15.98
N SER A 278 -11.92 3.06 -15.64
CA SER A 278 -12.28 2.07 -16.66
C SER A 278 -13.31 2.61 -17.66
N ALA A 279 -14.35 3.31 -17.19
CA ALA A 279 -15.35 3.90 -18.08
C ALA A 279 -14.73 4.97 -19.00
N TRP A 280 -13.87 5.83 -18.45
CA TRP A 280 -13.14 6.82 -19.23
C TRP A 280 -12.22 6.17 -20.28
N MET A 281 -11.43 5.16 -19.89
CA MET A 281 -10.55 4.43 -20.81
C MET A 281 -11.34 3.73 -21.92
N ASN A 282 -12.47 3.10 -21.59
CA ASN A 282 -13.33 2.45 -22.57
C ASN A 282 -13.94 3.45 -23.57
N ASN A 283 -14.28 4.66 -23.13
CA ASN A 283 -14.75 5.71 -24.02
C ASN A 283 -13.62 6.23 -24.93
N ALA A 284 -12.41 6.39 -24.37
CA ALA A 284 -11.23 6.81 -25.11
C ALA A 284 -10.78 5.81 -26.18
N THR A 285 -10.81 4.50 -25.88
CA THR A 285 -10.42 3.45 -26.83
C THR A 285 -11.47 3.21 -27.91
N ARG A 286 -12.76 3.34 -27.60
CA ARG A 286 -13.85 3.28 -28.60
C ARG A 286 -13.76 4.38 -29.66
N SER A 287 -13.19 5.53 -29.31
CA SER A 287 -12.95 6.62 -30.28
C SER A 287 -11.71 6.41 -31.16
N SER A 288 -10.79 5.52 -30.77
CA SER A 288 -9.49 5.36 -31.46
C SER A 288 -9.36 4.08 -32.28
N ASP A 289 -10.06 2.98 -31.96
CA ASP A 289 -10.00 1.73 -32.73
C ASP A 289 -11.28 0.90 -32.61
N ALA A 290 -12.03 0.77 -33.71
CA ALA A 290 -13.26 -0.03 -33.78
C ALA A 290 -13.03 -1.56 -33.90
N SER A 291 -11.78 -2.05 -33.87
CA SER A 291 -11.44 -3.41 -34.32
C SER A 291 -10.85 -4.36 -33.29
N ASN A 292 -10.66 -3.98 -32.01
CA ASN A 292 -10.12 -4.92 -31.01
C ASN A 292 -10.81 -4.78 -29.64
N SER A 293 -11.80 -5.64 -29.39
CA SER A 293 -12.76 -5.56 -28.28
C SER A 293 -12.38 -6.39 -27.04
N SER A 294 -11.10 -6.72 -26.83
CA SER A 294 -10.70 -7.34 -25.56
C SER A 294 -10.57 -6.27 -24.48
N SER A 295 -11.45 -6.35 -23.47
CA SER A 295 -11.40 -5.52 -22.27
C SER A 295 -10.07 -5.76 -21.55
N ARG A 296 -9.07 -4.88 -21.75
CA ARG A 296 -7.81 -4.96 -21.03
C ARG A 296 -8.09 -4.77 -19.54
N ASP A 297 -7.56 -5.64 -18.68
CA ASP A 297 -7.64 -5.45 -17.23
C ASP A 297 -6.87 -4.18 -16.89
N PRO A 298 -7.57 -3.14 -16.43
CA PRO A 298 -6.96 -1.85 -16.24
C PRO A 298 -6.05 -1.81 -15.00
N ARG A 299 -6.03 -2.84 -14.15
CA ARG A 299 -5.01 -3.00 -13.09
C ARG A 299 -3.65 -3.41 -13.65
N LEU A 300 -3.62 -4.02 -14.83
CA LEU A 300 -2.41 -4.31 -15.59
C LEU A 300 -2.03 -3.15 -16.52
N PHE A 301 -2.91 -2.14 -16.62
CA PHE A 301 -2.61 -0.92 -17.36
C PHE A 301 -1.35 -0.32 -16.78
N THR A 302 -0.47 0.14 -17.67
CA THR A 302 0.85 0.66 -17.33
C THR A 302 0.96 2.15 -17.65
N ARG A 303 1.90 2.86 -17.02
CA ARG A 303 2.25 4.23 -17.42
C ARG A 303 2.51 4.37 -18.92
N LEU A 304 3.14 3.38 -19.56
CA LEU A 304 3.39 3.39 -21.00
C LEU A 304 2.09 3.34 -21.81
N GLU A 305 1.15 2.47 -21.41
CA GLU A 305 -0.17 2.39 -22.04
C GLU A 305 -0.99 3.66 -21.79
N TRP A 306 -0.88 4.26 -20.60
CA TRP A 306 -1.52 5.53 -20.28
C TRP A 306 -1.01 6.68 -21.14
N LEU A 307 0.32 6.83 -21.26
CA LEU A 307 0.91 7.87 -22.10
C LEU A 307 0.55 7.68 -23.57
N SER A 308 0.52 6.42 -24.03
CA SER A 308 0.09 6.06 -25.39
C SER A 308 -1.38 6.42 -25.63
N ALA A 309 -2.28 6.05 -24.71
CA ALA A 309 -3.71 6.37 -24.81
C ALA A 309 -3.97 7.88 -24.78
N LYS A 310 -3.25 8.62 -23.92
CA LYS A 310 -3.33 10.08 -23.84
C LYS A 310 -2.86 10.74 -25.14
N ALA A 311 -1.75 10.29 -25.71
CA ALA A 311 -1.25 10.80 -26.99
C ALA A 311 -2.27 10.58 -28.11
N SER A 312 -2.89 9.40 -28.19
CA SER A 312 -3.96 9.11 -29.15
C SER A 312 -5.17 10.04 -28.98
N LEU A 313 -5.56 10.35 -27.74
CA LEU A 313 -6.65 11.29 -27.45
C LEU A 313 -6.30 12.73 -27.84
N THR A 314 -5.09 13.21 -27.54
CA THR A 314 -4.66 14.56 -27.93
C THR A 314 -4.64 14.73 -29.45
N VAL A 315 -4.30 13.68 -30.19
CA VAL A 315 -4.37 13.68 -31.67
C VAL A 315 -5.82 13.64 -32.16
N ALA A 316 -6.69 12.85 -31.52
CA ALA A 316 -8.10 12.71 -31.94
C ALA A 316 -8.96 13.95 -31.63
N PHE A 317 -8.64 14.71 -30.59
CA PHE A 317 -9.44 15.83 -30.11
C PHE A 317 -8.88 17.22 -30.43
N GLY A 318 -7.88 17.32 -31.32
CA GLY A 318 -7.44 18.55 -32.00
C GLY A 318 -7.37 19.81 -31.13
N HIS A 319 -6.18 20.14 -30.63
CA HIS A 319 -5.85 21.51 -30.22
C HIS A 319 -5.44 22.36 -31.42
#